data_AF-A0A2H6B6U6-F1
#
_entry.id   AF-A0A2H6B6U6-F1
#
_cell.length_a   1.000
_cell.length_b   1.000
_cell.length_c   1.000
_cell.angle_alpha   90.00
_cell.angle_beta   90.00
_cell.angle_gamma   90.00
#
_symmetry.space_group_name_H-M   'P 1'
#
loop_
_entity.id
_entity.type
_entity.pdbx_description
1 polymer ?
#
loop_
_entity_poly.entity_id
_entity_poly.type
_entity_poly.pdbx_seq_one_letter_code
_entity_poly.pdbx_strand_id
1 'polypeptide(L)'
;MLIALAFAALQGFWLWRAHVAAHAAAASATAALAQGDDPRAALERALTPEQRRRTRLVVRGDSVAVTVRLARSLPGVPRALRTVRAHASLEGP
;
A
#
# COMPACT_ATOMS: atom_id res chain seq x y z
N MET A 1 3.69 27.60 16.31
CA MET A 1 4.66 26.84 15.48
C MET A 1 4.73 25.36 15.85
N LEU A 2 4.83 24.99 17.14
CA LEU A 2 4.90 23.59 17.60
C LEU A 2 3.71 22.70 17.15
N ILE A 3 2.49 23.23 17.20
CA ILE A 3 1.29 22.49 16.77
C ILE A 3 1.37 22.12 15.27
N ALA A 4 1.83 23.04 14.42
CA ALA A 4 1.97 22.80 12.98
C ALA A 4 3.02 21.71 12.68
N LEU A 5 4.14 21.70 13.41
CA LEU A 5 5.16 20.66 13.34
C LEU A 5 4.62 19.29 13.77
N ALA A 6 3.85 19.23 14.85
CA ALA A 6 3.21 17.99 15.30
C ALA A 6 2.23 17.43 14.24
N PHE A 7 1.45 18.29 13.59
CA PHE A 7 0.58 17.87 12.48
C PHE A 7 1.37 17.37 11.27
N ALA A 8 2.44 18.06 10.89
CA ALA A 8 3.29 17.63 9.77
C ALA A 8 3.96 16.27 10.04
N ALA A 9 4.47 16.07 11.25
CA ALA A 9 5.04 14.79 11.68
C ALA A 9 4.01 13.66 11.66
N LEU A 10 2.80 13.92 12.15
CA LEU A 10 1.71 12.94 12.13
C LEU A 10 1.33 12.57 10.68
N GLN A 11 1.20 13.55 9.79
CA GLN A 11 0.93 13.31 8.37
C GLN A 11 2.03 12.48 7.71
N GLY A 12 3.30 12.81 7.96
CA GLY A 12 4.46 12.07 7.48
C GLY A 12 4.45 10.61 7.97
N PHE A 13 4.13 10.40 9.25
CA PHE A 13 4.01 9.06 9.83
C PHE A 13 2.93 8.22 9.12
N TRP A 14 1.76 8.79 8.84
CA TRP A 14 0.69 8.08 8.13
C TRP A 14 1.07 7.75 6.68
N LEU A 15 1.72 8.68 5.98
CA LEU A 15 2.22 8.46 4.62
C LEU A 15 3.26 7.34 4.59
N TRP A 16 4.22 7.39 5.51
CA TRP A 16 5.24 6.37 5.63
C TRP A 16 4.63 4.99 5.92
N ARG A 17 3.67 4.90 6.85
CA ARG A 17 2.96 3.65 7.12
C ARG A 17 2.22 3.10 5.90
N ALA A 18 1.55 3.95 5.13
CA ALA A 18 0.87 3.53 3.90
C ALA A 18 1.86 3.06 2.82
N HIS A 19 3.03 3.70 2.74
CA HIS A 19 4.14 3.29 1.87
C HIS A 19 4.68 1.91 2.22
N VAL A 20 5.03 1.69 3.49
CA VAL A 20 5.50 0.38 3.97
C VAL A 20 4.44 -0.70 3.72
N ALA A 21 3.17 -0.41 4.01
CA ALA A 21 2.09 -1.37 3.76
C ALA A 21 1.92 -1.70 2.27
N ALA A 22 1.99 -0.69 1.38
CA ALA A 22 1.88 -0.91 -0.06
C ALA A 22 3.03 -1.76 -0.61
N HIS A 23 4.26 -1.51 -0.17
CA HIS A 23 5.43 -2.28 -0.58
C HIS A 23 5.41 -3.71 -0.04
N ALA A 24 5.09 -3.91 1.23
CA ALA A 24 4.97 -5.25 1.82
C ALA A 24 3.89 -6.08 1.12
N ALA A 25 2.75 -5.44 0.80
CA ALA A 25 1.67 -6.02 0.02
C ALA A 25 2.08 -6.39 -1.41
N ALA A 26 2.84 -5.52 -2.08
CA ALA A 26 3.32 -5.79 -3.43
C ALA A 26 4.31 -6.97 -3.41
N ALA A 27 5.25 -6.98 -2.46
CA ALA A 27 6.23 -8.05 -2.28
C ALA A 27 5.58 -9.41 -1.97
N SER A 28 4.58 -9.45 -1.08
CA SER A 28 3.88 -10.69 -0.75
C SER A 28 3.06 -11.23 -1.93
N ALA A 29 2.42 -10.34 -2.69
CA ALA A 29 1.70 -10.71 -3.90
C ALA A 29 2.64 -11.21 -5.01
N THR A 30 3.81 -10.58 -5.22
CA THR A 30 4.79 -11.10 -6.18
C THR A 30 5.41 -12.41 -5.75
N ALA A 31 5.66 -12.60 -4.44
CA ALA A 31 6.16 -13.88 -3.93
C ALA A 31 5.13 -15.01 -4.14
N ALA A 32 3.84 -14.73 -3.95
CA ALA A 32 2.77 -15.68 -4.25
C ALA A 32 2.73 -16.01 -5.76
N LEU A 33 2.79 -15.00 -6.63
CA LEU A 33 2.86 -15.24 -8.08
C LEU A 33 4.07 -16.09 -8.48
N ALA A 34 5.24 -15.83 -7.89
CA ALA A 34 6.45 -16.63 -8.14
C ALA A 34 6.29 -18.10 -7.73
N GLN A 35 5.49 -18.36 -6.71
CA GLN A 35 5.19 -19.71 -6.21
C GLN A 35 4.01 -20.37 -6.94
N GLY A 36 3.37 -19.68 -7.89
CA GLY A 36 2.17 -20.15 -8.58
C GLY A 36 0.88 -20.04 -7.75
N ASP A 37 0.93 -19.35 -6.61
CA ASP A 37 -0.20 -19.08 -5.74
C ASP A 37 -1.02 -17.86 -6.21
N ASP A 38 -2.28 -17.76 -5.77
CA ASP A 38 -3.10 -16.57 -6.02
C ASP A 38 -2.58 -15.35 -5.21
N PRO A 39 -2.03 -14.32 -5.86
CA PRO A 39 -1.55 -13.11 -5.19
C PRO A 39 -2.64 -12.38 -4.40
N ARG A 40 -3.90 -12.51 -4.81
CA ARG A 40 -5.01 -11.87 -4.11
C ARG A 40 -5.27 -12.54 -2.78
N ALA A 41 -5.33 -13.87 -2.75
CA ALA A 41 -5.47 -14.63 -1.51
C ALA A 41 -4.29 -14.39 -0.54
N ALA A 42 -3.07 -14.31 -1.05
CA ALA A 42 -1.88 -13.98 -0.24
C ALA A 42 -1.96 -12.57 0.37
N LEU A 43 -2.38 -11.59 -0.42
CA LEU A 43 -2.58 -10.23 0.04
C LEU A 43 -3.69 -10.15 1.11
N GLU A 44 -4.80 -10.85 0.90
CA GLU A 44 -5.93 -10.84 1.84
C GLU A 44 -5.60 -11.47 3.19
N ARG A 45 -4.67 -12.45 3.21
CA ARG A 45 -4.09 -13.01 4.45
C ARG A 45 -3.16 -12.03 5.16
N ALA A 46 -2.39 -11.26 4.40
CA ALA A 46 -1.42 -10.30 4.95
C ALA A 46 -2.08 -9.01 5.48
N LEU A 47 -3.30 -8.68 5.04
CA LEU A 47 -3.97 -7.41 5.36
C LEU A 47 -5.14 -7.58 6.32
N THR A 48 -5.24 -6.64 7.28
CA THR A 48 -6.45 -6.50 8.11
C THR A 48 -7.68 -6.14 7.25
N PRO A 49 -8.91 -6.46 7.69
CA PRO A 49 -10.13 -6.11 6.95
C PRO A 49 -10.25 -4.63 6.60
N GLU A 50 -9.80 -3.75 7.50
CA GLU A 50 -9.83 -2.30 7.28
C GLU A 50 -8.81 -1.87 6.21
N GLN A 51 -7.62 -2.46 6.22
CA GLN A 51 -6.63 -2.25 5.17
C GLN A 51 -7.12 -2.79 3.82
N ARG A 52 -7.76 -3.97 3.78
CA ARG A 52 -8.34 -4.54 2.56
C ARG A 52 -9.33 -3.59 1.88
N ARG A 53 -10.22 -2.94 2.66
CA ARG A 53 -11.16 -1.95 2.10
C ARG A 53 -10.47 -0.73 1.49
N ARG A 54 -9.24 -0.44 1.92
CA ARG A 54 -8.43 0.70 1.48
C ARG A 54 -7.37 0.33 0.45
N THR A 55 -7.13 -0.97 0.24
CA THR A 55 -6.10 -1.47 -0.66
C THR A 55 -6.73 -2.07 -1.91
N ARG A 56 -6.25 -1.65 -3.07
CA ARG A 56 -6.63 -2.21 -4.37
C ARG A 56 -5.42 -2.92 -4.97
N LEU A 57 -5.60 -4.19 -5.28
CA LEU A 57 -4.63 -5.00 -6.02
C LEU A 57 -5.01 -5.00 -7.51
N VAL A 58 -4.02 -4.83 -8.37
CA VAL A 58 -4.13 -5.04 -9.82
C VAL A 58 -2.98 -5.95 -10.22
N VAL A 59 -3.32 -7.13 -10.77
CA VAL A 59 -2.35 -8.08 -11.31
C VAL A 59 -2.48 -8.06 -12.82
N ARG A 60 -1.35 -7.96 -13.54
CA ARG A 60 -1.27 -7.98 -15.01
C ARG A 60 -0.11 -8.86 -15.42
N GLY A 61 -0.39 -10.11 -15.79
CA GLY A 61 0.64 -11.11 -16.06
C GLY A 61 1.60 -11.20 -14.87
N ASP A 62 2.87 -10.88 -15.13
CA ASP A 62 3.97 -10.96 -14.16
C ASP A 62 4.14 -9.70 -13.31
N SER A 63 3.25 -8.72 -13.45
CA SER A 63 3.30 -7.45 -12.73
C SER A 63 2.18 -7.29 -11.73
N VAL A 64 2.54 -6.83 -10.53
CA VAL A 64 1.61 -6.49 -9.45
C VAL A 64 1.69 -5.00 -9.15
N ALA A 65 0.53 -4.35 -9.15
CA ALA A 65 0.37 -3.00 -8.64
C ALA A 65 -0.57 -3.00 -7.43
N VAL A 66 -0.08 -2.48 -6.31
CA VAL A 66 -0.86 -2.29 -5.09
C VAL A 66 -1.10 -0.81 -4.88
N THR A 67 -2.35 -0.41 -4.68
CA THR A 67 -2.71 0.97 -4.34
C THR A 67 -3.35 1.00 -2.96
N VAL A 68 -2.77 1.75 -2.02
CA VAL A 68 -3.30 1.95 -0.67
C VAL A 68 -3.86 3.36 -0.56
N ARG A 69 -5.12 3.47 -0.15
CA ARG A 69 -5.80 4.75 0.07
C ARG A 69 -5.77 5.10 1.56
N LEU A 70 -5.18 6.24 1.90
CA LEU A 70 -5.21 6.80 3.25
C LEU A 70 -6.63 7.21 3.63
N ALA A 71 -6.94 7.08 4.93
CA ALA A 71 -8.25 7.45 5.46
C ALA A 71 -8.58 8.91 5.15
N ARG A 72 -9.85 9.18 4.81
CA ARG A 72 -10.36 10.52 4.47
C ARG A 72 -10.20 11.54 5.62
N SER A 73 -10.00 11.05 6.83
CA SER A 73 -9.96 11.80 8.09
C SER A 73 -8.61 12.46 8.41
N LEU A 74 -7.56 12.30 7.59
CA LEU A 74 -6.29 13.00 7.85
C LEU A 74 -6.41 14.49 7.47
N PRO A 75 -6.53 15.41 8.45
CA PRO A 75 -6.67 16.83 8.17
C PRO A 75 -5.36 17.34 7.56
N GLY A 76 -5.46 18.16 6.51
CA GLY A 76 -4.30 18.77 5.86
C GLY A 76 -3.50 17.88 4.89
N VAL A 77 -3.85 16.60 4.70
CA VAL A 77 -3.20 15.78 3.66
C VAL A 77 -3.81 16.10 2.29
N PRO A 78 -3.01 16.59 1.32
CA PRO A 78 -3.44 16.85 -0.05
C PRO A 78 -4.08 15.61 -0.66
N ARG A 79 -5.15 15.77 -1.45
CA ARG A 79 -5.85 14.64 -2.09
C ARG A 79 -4.90 13.74 -2.91
N ALA A 80 -3.90 14.32 -3.55
CA ALA A 80 -2.88 13.60 -4.33
C ALA A 80 -2.03 12.65 -3.46
N LEU A 81 -1.75 13.02 -2.21
CA LEU A 81 -0.97 12.19 -1.27
C LEU A 81 -1.82 11.15 -0.55
N ARG A 82 -3.14 11.12 -0.77
CA ARG A 82 -4.03 10.13 -0.12
C ARG A 82 -3.98 8.76 -0.78
N THR A 83 -3.21 8.60 -1.84
CA THR A 83 -3.03 7.34 -2.55
C THR A 83 -1.56 7.05 -2.68
N VAL A 84 -1.15 5.89 -2.16
CA VAL A 84 0.19 5.36 -2.30
C VAL A 84 0.12 4.19 -3.24
N ARG A 85 0.98 4.17 -4.26
CA ARG A 85 1.05 3.07 -5.22
C ARG A 85 2.42 2.43 -5.15
N ALA A 86 2.43 1.11 -4.98
CA ALA A 86 3.62 0.28 -5.08
C ALA A 86 3.48 -0.61 -6.32
N HIS A 87 4.57 -0.78 -7.04
CA HIS A 87 4.68 -1.65 -8.19
C HIS A 87 5.78 -2.66 -7.92
N ALA A 88 5.51 -3.92 -8.24
CA ALA A 88 6.50 -4.98 -8.22
C ALA A 88 6.26 -5.87 -9.45
N SER A 89 7.33 -6.16 -10.18
CA SER A 89 7.33 -7.06 -11.33
C SER A 89 8.19 -8.26 -11.01
N LEU A 90 7.78 -9.43 -11.50
CA LEU A 90 8.68 -10.57 -11.67
C LEU A 90 9.49 -10.32 -12.95
N GLU A 91 10.44 -9.39 -12.89
CA GLU A 91 11.54 -9.45 -13.85
C GLU A 91 12.43 -10.61 -13.39
N GLY A 92 12.44 -11.68 -14.18
CA GLY A 92 13.34 -12.81 -13.95
C GLY A 92 14.81 -12.36 -14.01
N PRO A 93 15.71 -13.05 -13.30
CA PRO A 93 17.16 -12.87 -13.48
C PRO A 93 17.62 -13.17 -14.90
#